data_AF-A0A0B4I8G4-F1
#
_entry.id   AF-A0A0B4I8G4-F1
#
_cell.length_a   1.000
_cell.length_b   1.000
_cell.length_c   1.000
_cell.angle_alpha   90.00
_cell.angle_beta   90.00
_cell.angle_gamma   90.00
#
_symmetry.space_group_name_H-M   'P 1'
#
loop_
_entity.id
_entity.type
_entity.pdbx_description
1 polymer ?
#
loop_
_entity_poly.entity_id
_entity_poly.type
_entity_poly.pdbx_seq_one_letter_code
_entity_poly.pdbx_strand_id
1 'polypeptide(L)'
;MSKIQKRQTIRQSVSYPSGTAFAYKVPEGYFGNLTEEQEAKVRAMWAIGFKFIEICEADDDASKEKTLEEKYVPPAKQSRRLPRGASETHEKYPTLVNEILSLLPTTEKNLDRLAQQAVESLDNWTPEMYRLIILRVVKHEHPDALALRFLRACNWDIIKATTMMGKTIYWRTIEAGVDEDILRHGEGGAAEDEKNNRGITRALGADFMKQARWGKSFIHGVDRAGRPITHIRVRLHRSSDQSVQSLERYTLYLLELARLSLRHPIEAGTILLDLSGFKLANFDLKPLLFIFKQVETNYPGSLGLVLVHNAPFGLKTIWRLARVWLNKELTSKVKFTYGKKGLRRWIAPDQLIRELGGEEDWEYTYVEPEPDENAVMNDTETRDRLLGERMVLALKFEELTKEWVMNAQLSEKAREICDRRNQCVADLAANYWDLDPYVRARSLYDRLGYFRGADGVEWYPGKADEESLQEMMEKIRSIDSCGASHHEAVSISDDESRYDSDLEEMR
;
A
#
# COMPACT_ATOMS: atom_id res chain seq x y z
N MET A 1 -10.66 -6.94 40.05
CA MET A 1 -9.77 -7.63 39.10
C MET A 1 -10.46 -7.68 37.74
N SER A 2 -10.24 -6.67 36.89
CA SER A 2 -10.94 -6.57 35.60
C SER A 2 -10.22 -7.38 34.53
N LYS A 3 -10.97 -8.22 33.82
CA LYS A 3 -10.51 -8.92 32.62
C LYS A 3 -10.45 -7.91 31.48
N ILE A 4 -9.24 -7.57 31.05
CA ILE A 4 -9.00 -6.84 29.79
C ILE A 4 -9.36 -7.80 28.65
N GLN A 5 -10.55 -7.63 28.07
CA GLN A 5 -10.96 -8.33 26.85
C GLN A 5 -10.24 -7.69 25.66
N LYS A 6 -9.31 -8.45 25.06
CA LYS A 6 -8.60 -8.08 23.83
C LYS A 6 -9.62 -7.92 22.69
N ARG A 7 -9.55 -6.79 21.96
CA ARG A 7 -10.24 -6.57 20.67
C ARG A 7 -9.96 -7.75 19.74
N GLN A 8 -11.01 -8.40 19.22
CA GLN A 8 -10.87 -9.35 18.11
C GLN A 8 -10.55 -8.56 16.85
N THR A 9 -9.27 -8.54 16.48
CA THR A 9 -8.84 -8.12 15.16
C THR A 9 -9.25 -9.22 14.18
N ILE A 10 -10.03 -8.87 13.16
CA ILE A 10 -10.35 -9.78 12.05
C ILE A 10 -9.02 -10.26 11.46
N ARG A 11 -8.70 -11.55 11.64
CA ARG A 11 -7.65 -12.22 10.88
C ARG A 11 -8.22 -12.46 9.49
N GLN A 12 -7.91 -11.57 8.54
CA GLN A 12 -7.84 -12.02 7.16
C GLN A 12 -6.77 -13.12 7.12
N SER A 13 -7.15 -14.32 6.71
CA SER A 13 -6.25 -15.46 6.59
C SER A 13 -5.29 -15.21 5.43
N VAL A 14 -4.18 -14.54 5.71
CA VAL A 14 -3.06 -14.43 4.77
C VAL A 14 -2.14 -15.62 5.04
N SER A 15 -2.02 -16.54 4.08
CA SER A 15 -0.97 -17.56 4.10
C SER A 15 0.36 -16.86 3.85
N TYR A 16 1.21 -16.78 4.86
CA TYR A 16 2.58 -16.35 4.66
C TYR A 16 3.43 -17.53 4.18
N PRO A 17 4.43 -17.31 3.31
CA PRO A 17 5.36 -18.36 2.92
C PRO A 17 6.03 -19.01 4.13
N SER A 18 6.22 -20.32 4.05
CA SER A 18 6.97 -21.14 4.99
C SER A 18 8.34 -20.53 5.27
N GLY A 19 8.53 -19.92 6.44
CA GLY A 19 9.79 -19.25 6.83
C GLY A 19 9.64 -17.85 7.42
N THR A 20 8.46 -17.22 7.33
CA THR A 20 8.15 -15.96 8.06
C THR A 20 7.82 -16.26 9.53
N ALA A 21 8.78 -16.77 10.29
CA ALA A 21 8.59 -17.24 11.67
C ALA A 21 8.26 -16.15 12.72
N PHE A 22 7.97 -14.91 12.31
CA PHE A 22 7.58 -13.84 13.22
C PHE A 22 6.17 -13.37 12.90
N ALA A 23 5.21 -13.69 13.76
CA ALA A 23 3.91 -13.03 13.75
C ALA A 23 4.15 -11.51 13.82
N TYR A 24 3.88 -10.80 12.72
CA TYR A 24 4.10 -9.36 12.64
C TYR A 24 3.26 -8.67 13.72
N LYS A 25 3.93 -8.09 14.71
CA LYS A 25 3.27 -7.33 15.77
C LYS A 25 3.02 -5.92 15.26
N VAL A 26 1.75 -5.59 15.03
CA VAL A 26 1.31 -4.24 14.66
C VAL A 26 1.85 -3.23 15.69
N PRO A 27 2.69 -2.26 15.29
CA PRO A 27 3.20 -1.24 16.21
C PRO A 27 2.08 -0.33 16.70
N GLU A 28 2.28 0.33 17.86
CA GLU A 28 1.33 1.33 18.33
C GLU A 28 1.19 2.48 17.31
N GLY A 29 -0.02 2.99 17.14
CA GLY A 29 -0.33 4.06 16.19
C GLY A 29 -0.60 3.57 14.76
N TYR A 30 -0.58 2.26 14.53
CA TYR A 30 -0.96 1.63 13.27
C TYR A 30 -2.38 1.08 13.36
N PHE A 31 -3.00 0.84 12.21
CA PHE A 31 -4.35 0.32 12.18
C PHE A 31 -4.43 -1.01 12.94
N GLY A 32 -5.41 -1.15 13.82
CA GLY A 32 -5.53 -2.32 14.71
C GLY A 32 -4.75 -2.25 16.03
N ASN A 33 -3.93 -1.22 16.27
CA ASN A 33 -3.23 -1.01 17.55
C ASN A 33 -3.11 0.48 17.91
N LEU A 34 -4.21 1.08 18.33
CA LEU A 34 -4.29 2.49 18.75
C LEU A 34 -4.53 2.59 20.26
N THR A 35 -3.94 3.61 20.89
CA THR A 35 -4.38 4.08 22.21
C THR A 35 -5.71 4.83 22.10
N GLU A 36 -6.41 5.05 23.22
CA GLU A 36 -7.66 5.83 23.24
C GLU A 36 -7.44 7.27 22.73
N GLU A 37 -6.32 7.90 23.10
CA GLU A 37 -5.96 9.24 22.61
C GLU A 37 -5.74 9.24 21.09
N GLN A 38 -5.04 8.23 20.57
CA GLN A 38 -4.79 8.09 19.14
C GLN A 38 -6.08 7.85 18.36
N GLU A 39 -6.97 7.01 18.87
CA GLU A 39 -8.28 6.78 18.26
C GLU A 39 -9.14 8.06 18.26
N ALA A 40 -9.12 8.84 19.34
CA ALA A 40 -9.80 10.13 19.41
C ALA A 40 -9.28 11.11 18.35
N LYS A 41 -7.97 11.13 18.07
CA LYS A 41 -7.39 11.98 17.02
C LYS A 41 -7.77 11.56 15.61
N VAL A 42 -7.89 10.25 15.34
CA VAL A 42 -8.40 9.74 14.06
C VAL A 42 -9.87 10.14 13.88
N ARG A 43 -10.70 9.98 14.91
CA ARG A 43 -12.11 10.43 14.93
C ARG A 43 -12.21 11.91 14.60
N ALA A 44 -11.42 12.73 15.28
CA ALA A 44 -11.40 14.18 15.08
C ALA A 44 -11.01 14.58 13.65
N MET A 45 -9.97 13.95 13.10
CA MET A 45 -9.53 14.22 11.73
C MET A 45 -10.64 13.95 10.71
N TRP A 46 -11.36 12.83 10.84
CA TRP A 46 -12.52 12.53 9.99
C TRP A 46 -13.68 13.49 10.23
N ALA A 47 -13.99 13.78 11.50
CA ALA A 47 -15.09 14.66 11.85
C ALA A 47 -14.91 16.08 11.28
N ILE A 48 -13.70 16.63 11.33
CA ILE A 48 -13.38 17.94 10.74
C ILE A 48 -13.67 17.94 9.23
N GLY A 49 -13.23 16.90 8.52
CA GLY A 49 -13.44 16.80 7.08
C GLY A 49 -14.91 16.68 6.70
N PHE A 50 -15.65 15.80 7.34
CA PHE A 50 -17.09 15.64 7.05
C PHE A 50 -17.90 16.85 7.47
N LYS A 51 -17.56 17.50 8.58
CA LYS A 51 -18.23 18.73 8.98
C LYS A 51 -18.00 19.87 7.98
N PHE A 52 -16.80 19.97 7.41
CA PHE A 52 -16.50 20.90 6.32
C PHE A 52 -17.36 20.61 5.08
N ILE A 53 -17.50 19.35 4.68
CA ILE A 53 -18.38 18.94 3.57
C ILE A 53 -19.83 19.37 3.86
N GLU A 54 -20.37 19.04 5.04
CA GLU A 54 -21.74 19.37 5.42
C GLU A 54 -22.03 20.88 5.34
N ILE A 55 -21.12 21.72 5.83
CA ILE A 55 -21.30 23.18 5.75
C ILE A 55 -21.25 23.66 4.30
N CYS A 56 -20.28 23.17 3.51
CA CYS A 56 -20.17 23.55 2.12
C CYS A 56 -21.37 23.09 1.27
N GLU A 57 -22.03 21.99 1.64
CA GLU A 57 -23.21 21.48 0.94
C GLU A 57 -24.52 22.13 1.41
N ALA A 58 -24.56 22.65 2.63
CA ALA A 58 -25.67 23.44 3.15
C ALA A 58 -25.68 24.89 2.63
N ASP A 59 -24.60 25.34 1.98
CA ASP A 59 -24.49 26.63 1.32
C ASP A 59 -25.45 26.71 0.12
N ASP A 60 -26.22 27.79 -0.02
CA ASP A 60 -27.19 27.96 -1.13
C ASP A 60 -26.52 27.86 -2.51
N ASP A 61 -25.23 28.20 -2.59
CA ASP A 61 -24.42 28.09 -3.80
C ASP A 61 -23.99 26.66 -4.14
N ALA A 62 -24.15 25.70 -3.23
CA ALA A 62 -23.75 24.30 -3.45
C ALA A 62 -24.54 23.61 -4.57
N SER A 63 -25.77 24.08 -4.82
CA SER A 63 -26.67 23.57 -5.86
C SER A 63 -26.30 24.02 -7.28
N LYS A 64 -25.41 25.01 -7.41
CA LYS A 64 -24.96 25.53 -8.70
C LYS A 64 -23.97 24.56 -9.36
N GLU A 65 -24.01 24.49 -10.68
CA GLU A 65 -23.05 23.70 -11.45
C GLU A 65 -21.64 24.28 -11.29
N LYS A 66 -20.77 23.53 -10.60
CA LYS A 66 -19.36 23.91 -10.39
C LYS A 66 -18.48 23.44 -11.55
N THR A 67 -17.55 24.30 -11.95
CA THR A 67 -16.45 23.99 -12.88
C THR A 67 -15.48 22.95 -12.27
N LEU A 68 -14.62 22.37 -13.10
CA LEU A 68 -13.57 21.45 -12.61
C LEU A 68 -12.56 22.15 -11.68
N GLU A 69 -12.29 23.43 -11.94
CA GLU A 69 -11.40 24.24 -11.10
C GLU A 69 -12.00 24.42 -9.70
N GLU A 70 -13.27 24.82 -9.61
CA GLU A 70 -13.98 24.97 -8.32
C GLU A 70 -14.11 23.65 -7.56
N LYS A 71 -14.22 22.52 -8.26
CA LYS A 71 -14.32 21.19 -7.63
C LYS A 71 -12.98 20.71 -7.08
N TYR A 72 -11.85 20.97 -7.75
CA TYR A 72 -10.60 20.25 -7.45
C TYR A 72 -9.39 21.13 -7.17
N VAL A 73 -9.50 22.45 -7.34
CA VAL A 73 -8.45 23.41 -6.96
C VAL A 73 -8.86 24.05 -5.64
N PRO A 74 -8.13 23.82 -4.54
CA PRO A 74 -8.50 24.34 -3.23
C PRO A 74 -8.19 25.85 -3.10
N PRO A 75 -8.86 26.58 -2.19
CA PRO A 75 -8.68 28.03 -2.02
C PRO A 75 -7.22 28.50 -1.90
N ALA A 76 -6.39 27.75 -1.17
CA ALA A 76 -4.97 28.02 -0.99
C ALA A 76 -4.15 28.00 -2.31
N LYS A 77 -4.71 27.45 -3.40
CA LYS A 77 -4.12 27.43 -4.74
C LYS A 77 -4.76 28.45 -5.70
N GLN A 78 -5.96 28.96 -5.38
CA GLN A 78 -6.68 29.95 -6.19
C GLN A 78 -6.25 31.40 -5.86
N SER A 79 -5.98 31.70 -4.59
CA SER A 79 -5.81 33.08 -4.15
C SER A 79 -4.40 33.68 -4.35
N ARG A 80 -4.35 34.90 -4.92
CA ARG A 80 -3.17 35.78 -4.91
C ARG A 80 -2.95 36.32 -3.49
N ARG A 81 -1.92 35.81 -2.80
CA ARG A 81 -1.33 36.34 -1.53
C ARG A 81 -2.37 36.92 -0.55
N LEU A 82 -3.14 36.05 0.10
CA LEU A 82 -3.80 36.42 1.36
C LEU A 82 -2.76 36.93 2.38
N PRO A 83 -3.09 37.93 3.21
CA PRO A 83 -2.28 38.33 4.35
C PRO A 83 -1.95 37.11 5.23
N ARG A 84 -0.78 37.11 5.88
CA ARG A 84 -0.38 36.01 6.77
C ARG A 84 -1.39 35.88 7.92
N GLY A 85 -2.08 34.74 7.99
CA GLY A 85 -3.11 34.44 9.00
C GLY A 85 -4.56 34.71 8.56
N ALA A 86 -4.79 35.13 7.32
CA ALA A 86 -6.12 35.17 6.71
C ALA A 86 -6.43 33.81 6.05
N SER A 87 -7.70 33.40 6.12
CA SER A 87 -8.20 32.16 5.54
C SER A 87 -9.49 32.44 4.77
N GLU A 88 -9.52 32.00 3.51
CA GLU A 88 -10.68 32.19 2.63
C GLU A 88 -11.88 31.35 3.11
N THR A 89 -11.62 30.12 3.56
CA THR A 89 -12.62 29.27 4.21
C THR A 89 -13.18 29.94 5.47
N HIS A 90 -12.35 30.61 6.26
CA HIS A 90 -12.81 31.32 7.45
C HIS A 90 -13.70 32.52 7.12
N GLU A 91 -13.29 33.32 6.12
CA GLU A 91 -14.08 34.46 5.65
C GLU A 91 -15.46 34.02 5.13
N LYS A 92 -15.51 32.88 4.42
CA LYS A 92 -16.77 32.33 3.89
C LYS A 92 -17.63 31.66 4.97
N TYR A 93 -17.01 30.94 5.92
CA TYR A 93 -17.70 30.14 6.93
C TYR A 93 -17.21 30.48 8.35
N PRO A 94 -17.56 31.66 8.91
CA PRO A 94 -17.04 32.10 10.21
C PRO A 94 -17.50 31.22 11.37
N THR A 95 -18.66 30.56 11.27
CA THR A 95 -19.21 29.68 12.32
C THR A 95 -18.49 28.34 12.45
N LEU A 96 -17.77 27.91 11.40
CA LEU A 96 -17.06 26.62 11.34
C LEU A 96 -15.97 26.50 12.43
N VAL A 97 -15.40 27.64 12.84
CA VAL A 97 -14.41 27.75 13.94
C VAL A 97 -14.91 27.05 15.20
N ASN A 98 -16.12 27.39 15.66
CA ASN A 98 -16.68 26.88 16.91
C ASN A 98 -17.02 25.39 16.80
N GLU A 99 -17.50 24.96 15.63
CA GLU A 99 -17.84 23.57 15.39
C GLU A 99 -16.59 22.68 15.36
N ILE A 100 -15.53 23.10 14.67
CA ILE A 100 -14.25 22.37 14.67
C ILE A 100 -13.65 22.27 16.06
N LEU A 101 -13.69 23.34 16.85
CA LEU A 101 -13.19 23.33 18.22
C LEU A 101 -13.85 22.23 19.07
N SER A 102 -15.15 22.00 18.88
CA SER A 102 -15.88 20.95 19.60
C SER A 102 -15.44 19.52 19.24
N LEU A 103 -14.82 19.35 18.06
CA LEU A 103 -14.39 18.05 17.52
C LEU A 103 -12.94 17.71 17.87
N LEU A 104 -12.15 18.69 18.32
CA LEU A 104 -10.73 18.50 18.59
C LEU A 104 -10.50 17.97 20.03
N PRO A 105 -9.88 16.79 20.20
CA PRO A 105 -9.46 16.30 21.50
C PRO A 105 -8.20 17.09 21.93
N THR A 106 -8.40 18.21 22.61
CA THR A 106 -7.32 19.14 22.93
C THR A 106 -7.34 19.61 24.39
N THR A 107 -6.15 19.75 24.97
CA THR A 107 -5.91 20.46 26.23
C THR A 107 -5.27 21.83 25.99
N GLU A 108 -5.28 22.31 24.74
CA GLU A 108 -4.70 23.59 24.34
C GLU A 108 -5.35 24.74 25.10
N LYS A 109 -4.53 25.67 25.60
CA LYS A 109 -5.00 26.83 26.36
C LYS A 109 -5.47 27.95 25.45
N ASN A 110 -4.90 28.04 24.24
CA ASN A 110 -5.27 29.05 23.25
C ASN A 110 -6.21 28.46 22.19
N LEU A 111 -7.49 28.34 22.54
CA LEU A 111 -8.53 27.78 21.67
C LEU A 111 -8.74 28.63 20.40
N ASP A 112 -8.71 29.96 20.51
CA ASP A 112 -8.91 30.85 19.36
C ASP A 112 -7.85 30.62 18.28
N ARG A 113 -6.57 30.52 18.68
CA ARG A 113 -5.47 30.20 17.76
C ARG A 113 -5.65 28.83 17.13
N LEU A 114 -6.02 27.82 17.92
CA LEU A 114 -6.21 26.47 17.42
C LEU A 114 -7.32 26.41 16.36
N ALA A 115 -8.42 27.11 16.62
CA ALA A 115 -9.55 27.19 15.72
C ALA A 115 -9.19 27.89 14.41
N GLN A 116 -8.47 29.02 14.49
CA GLN A 116 -7.95 29.72 13.32
C GLN A 116 -7.07 28.81 12.46
N GLN A 117 -6.11 28.11 13.08
CA GLN A 117 -5.23 27.19 12.37
C GLN A 117 -5.99 26.01 11.74
N ALA A 118 -7.05 25.53 12.39
CA ALA A 118 -7.85 24.44 11.87
C ALA A 118 -8.64 24.87 10.62
N VAL A 119 -9.23 26.07 10.61
CA VAL A 119 -9.88 26.60 9.41
C VAL A 119 -8.88 26.94 8.31
N GLU A 120 -7.72 27.52 8.63
CA GLU A 120 -6.62 27.72 7.67
C GLU A 120 -6.19 26.40 7.00
N SER A 121 -6.24 25.28 7.72
CA SER A 121 -5.92 23.97 7.12
C SER A 121 -6.91 23.54 6.05
N LEU A 122 -8.19 23.95 6.18
CA LEU A 122 -9.27 23.64 5.26
C LEU A 122 -9.17 24.40 3.93
N ASP A 123 -8.40 25.49 3.85
CA ASP A 123 -8.07 26.14 2.57
C ASP A 123 -7.28 25.21 1.62
N ASN A 124 -6.79 24.06 2.10
CA ASN A 124 -6.13 23.05 1.27
C ASN A 124 -7.11 21.96 0.77
N TRP A 125 -8.42 22.17 0.94
CA TRP A 125 -9.45 21.20 0.62
C TRP A 125 -10.60 21.81 -0.17
N THR A 126 -11.24 20.96 -0.96
CA THR A 126 -12.62 21.11 -1.42
C THR A 126 -13.43 19.89 -0.91
N PRO A 127 -14.77 19.97 -0.85
CA PRO A 127 -15.59 18.81 -0.52
C PRO A 127 -15.33 17.60 -1.44
N GLU A 128 -15.16 17.86 -2.74
CA GLU A 128 -14.90 16.83 -3.73
C GLU A 128 -13.53 16.16 -3.50
N MET A 129 -12.50 16.91 -3.09
CA MET A 129 -11.19 16.35 -2.72
C MET A 129 -11.27 15.36 -1.54
N TYR A 130 -12.10 15.63 -0.52
CA TYR A 130 -12.30 14.68 0.58
C TYR A 130 -12.87 13.35 0.08
N ARG A 131 -13.84 13.38 -0.84
CA ARG A 131 -14.40 12.16 -1.43
C ARG A 131 -13.38 11.40 -2.28
N LEU A 132 -12.46 12.10 -2.96
CA LEU A 132 -11.38 11.46 -3.72
C LEU A 132 -10.48 10.55 -2.86
N ILE A 133 -10.39 10.81 -1.56
CA ILE A 133 -9.66 9.93 -0.62
C ILE A 133 -10.16 8.49 -0.76
N ILE A 134 -11.47 8.30 -0.61
CA ILE A 134 -12.11 6.98 -0.65
C ILE A 134 -12.22 6.46 -2.08
N LEU A 135 -12.62 7.34 -3.00
CA LEU A 135 -12.91 6.96 -4.39
C LEU A 135 -11.65 6.55 -5.15
N ARG A 136 -10.50 7.17 -4.90
CA ARG A 136 -9.29 6.99 -5.71
C ARG A 136 -8.05 6.64 -4.90
N VAL A 137 -7.76 7.37 -3.82
CA VAL A 137 -6.43 7.32 -3.17
C VAL A 137 -6.22 6.10 -2.29
N VAL A 138 -7.26 5.66 -1.59
CA VAL A 138 -7.24 4.50 -0.68
C VAL A 138 -7.15 3.18 -1.45
N LYS A 139 -7.73 3.09 -2.64
CA LYS A 139 -7.79 1.87 -3.46
C LYS A 139 -8.40 0.70 -2.67
N HIS A 140 -7.61 -0.31 -2.33
CA HIS A 140 -7.99 -1.48 -1.54
C HIS A 140 -7.60 -1.41 -0.06
N GLU A 141 -6.91 -0.34 0.37
CA GLU A 141 -6.46 -0.19 1.76
C GLU A 141 -7.61 0.23 2.70
N HIS A 142 -7.40 0.20 4.02
CA HIS A 142 -8.36 0.76 4.97
C HIS A 142 -8.23 2.30 5.00
N PRO A 143 -9.32 3.09 4.89
CA PRO A 143 -9.25 4.56 4.93
C PRO A 143 -8.52 5.12 6.16
N ASP A 144 -8.78 4.55 7.34
CA ASP A 144 -8.06 4.95 8.57
C ASP A 144 -6.55 4.68 8.50
N ALA A 145 -6.10 3.63 7.81
CA ALA A 145 -4.67 3.38 7.66
C ALA A 145 -4.00 4.53 6.90
N LEU A 146 -4.69 5.09 5.90
CA LEU A 146 -4.23 6.30 5.21
C LEU A 146 -4.21 7.51 6.15
N ALA A 147 -5.31 7.80 6.87
CA ALA A 147 -5.36 8.93 7.81
C ALA A 147 -4.27 8.83 8.90
N LEU A 148 -4.07 7.63 9.45
CA LEU A 148 -3.04 7.33 10.45
C LEU A 148 -1.63 7.60 9.94
N ARG A 149 -1.34 7.38 8.65
CA ARG A 149 -0.03 7.73 8.07
C ARG A 149 0.27 9.23 8.20
N PHE A 150 -0.70 10.08 7.91
CA PHE A 150 -0.56 11.53 8.05
C PHE A 150 -0.47 11.96 9.52
N LEU A 151 -1.30 11.39 10.40
CA LEU A 151 -1.21 11.65 11.84
C LEU A 151 0.16 11.28 12.40
N ARG A 152 0.69 10.10 12.09
CA ARG A 152 2.03 9.68 12.54
C ARG A 152 3.12 10.62 12.01
N ALA A 153 3.09 10.96 10.72
CA ALA A 153 4.06 11.87 10.11
C ALA A 153 4.02 13.28 10.71
N CYS A 154 2.86 13.70 11.21
CA CYS A 154 2.65 15.00 11.86
C CYS A 154 2.78 14.94 13.39
N ASN A 155 3.33 13.87 13.96
CA ASN A 155 3.44 13.68 15.41
C ASN A 155 2.09 13.82 16.14
N TRP A 156 1.02 13.30 15.54
CA TRP A 156 -0.36 13.35 16.04
C TRP A 156 -0.94 14.77 16.17
N ASP A 157 -0.38 15.75 15.46
CA ASP A 157 -0.97 17.08 15.28
C ASP A 157 -2.03 17.01 14.18
N ILE A 158 -3.31 17.11 14.57
CA ILE A 158 -4.45 16.96 13.67
C ILE A 158 -4.43 18.03 12.57
N ILE A 159 -4.13 19.28 12.91
CA ILE A 159 -4.17 20.40 11.96
C ILE A 159 -3.08 20.24 10.90
N LYS A 160 -1.86 19.88 11.33
CA LYS A 160 -0.77 19.58 10.39
C LYS A 160 -1.10 18.38 9.52
N ALA A 161 -1.68 17.33 10.09
CA ALA A 161 -2.08 16.13 9.34
C ALA A 161 -3.14 16.45 8.28
N THR A 162 -4.19 17.20 8.64
CA THR A 162 -5.24 17.66 7.71
C THR A 162 -4.66 18.54 6.60
N THR A 163 -3.77 19.48 6.94
CA THR A 163 -3.07 20.33 5.95
C THR A 163 -2.23 19.50 4.99
N MET A 164 -1.43 18.57 5.53
CA MET A 164 -0.52 17.74 4.75
C MET A 164 -1.30 16.83 3.80
N MET A 165 -2.36 16.20 4.30
CA MET A 165 -3.21 15.32 3.50
C MET A 165 -3.89 16.09 2.35
N GLY A 166 -4.46 17.28 2.60
CA GLY A 166 -5.08 18.09 1.54
C GLY A 166 -4.11 18.46 0.42
N LYS A 167 -2.89 18.88 0.80
CA LYS A 167 -1.80 19.14 -0.15
C LYS A 167 -1.42 17.91 -0.96
N THR A 168 -1.34 16.74 -0.32
CA THR A 168 -1.03 15.48 -1.00
C THR A 168 -2.14 15.07 -1.97
N ILE A 169 -3.42 15.21 -1.58
CA ILE A 169 -4.54 14.89 -2.48
C ILE A 169 -4.50 15.79 -3.70
N TYR A 170 -4.33 17.11 -3.53
CA TYR A 170 -4.19 18.05 -4.64
C TYR A 170 -2.99 17.72 -5.54
N TRP A 171 -1.82 17.45 -4.94
CA TRP A 171 -0.63 17.05 -5.70
C TRP A 171 -0.90 15.78 -6.51
N ARG A 172 -1.53 14.75 -5.90
CA ARG A 172 -1.79 13.47 -6.54
C ARG A 172 -2.71 13.61 -7.75
N THR A 173 -3.76 14.43 -7.61
CA THR A 173 -4.84 14.53 -8.59
C THR A 173 -4.55 15.56 -9.68
N ILE A 174 -3.96 16.70 -9.32
CA ILE A 174 -3.77 17.85 -10.23
C ILE A 174 -2.32 18.01 -10.69
N GLU A 175 -1.35 17.96 -9.77
CA GLU A 175 0.05 18.27 -10.11
C GLU A 175 0.78 17.07 -10.74
N ALA A 176 0.58 15.87 -10.19
CA ALA A 176 1.28 14.65 -10.60
C ALA A 176 0.47 13.71 -11.49
N GLY A 177 -0.86 13.79 -11.45
CA GLY A 177 -1.74 12.92 -12.25
C GLY A 177 -1.50 11.43 -11.98
N VAL A 178 -1.32 11.04 -10.72
CA VAL A 178 -0.88 9.67 -10.38
C VAL A 178 -1.86 8.61 -10.91
N ASP A 179 -3.15 8.79 -10.65
CA ASP A 179 -4.18 7.83 -11.04
C ASP A 179 -4.60 8.00 -12.50
N GLU A 180 -4.91 9.22 -12.93
CA GLU A 180 -5.48 9.52 -14.26
C GLU A 180 -4.47 9.53 -15.41
N ASP A 181 -3.18 9.65 -15.10
CA ASP A 181 -2.13 9.70 -16.12
C ASP A 181 -1.12 8.56 -15.89
N ILE A 182 -0.34 8.59 -14.80
CA ILE A 182 0.77 7.63 -14.61
C ILE A 182 0.29 6.17 -14.58
N LEU A 183 -0.70 5.87 -13.74
CA LEU A 183 -1.23 4.50 -13.60
C LEU A 183 -2.19 4.11 -14.72
N ARG A 184 -2.96 5.06 -15.23
CA ARG A 184 -3.89 4.82 -16.34
C ARG A 184 -3.18 4.39 -17.61
N HIS A 185 -2.02 4.98 -17.91
CA HIS A 185 -1.24 4.64 -19.11
C HIS A 185 -0.24 3.52 -18.81
N GLY A 186 0.44 3.54 -17.66
CA GLY A 186 1.36 2.50 -17.21
C GLY A 186 2.38 2.06 -18.28
N GLU A 187 2.72 0.77 -18.27
CA GLU A 187 3.67 0.18 -19.22
C GLU A 187 3.10 0.09 -20.65
N GLY A 188 1.83 -0.31 -20.80
CA GLY A 188 1.21 -0.44 -22.13
C GLY A 188 1.16 0.88 -22.89
N GLY A 189 0.75 1.98 -22.25
CA GLY A 189 0.74 3.31 -22.83
C GLY A 189 2.15 3.83 -23.14
N ALA A 190 3.14 3.56 -22.27
CA ALA A 190 4.52 3.92 -22.54
C ALA A 190 5.12 3.16 -23.74
N ALA A 191 4.77 1.88 -23.91
CA ALA A 191 5.18 1.07 -25.06
C ALA A 191 4.54 1.57 -26.37
N GLU A 192 3.28 2.00 -26.31
CA GLU A 192 2.59 2.62 -27.45
C GLU A 192 3.24 3.97 -27.83
N ASP A 193 3.52 4.81 -26.84
CA ASP A 193 4.20 6.10 -27.03
C ASP A 193 5.59 5.94 -27.66
N GLU A 194 6.36 4.95 -27.21
CA GLU A 194 7.68 4.63 -27.75
C GLU A 194 7.63 4.27 -29.25
N LYS A 195 6.61 3.50 -29.66
CA LYS A 195 6.48 2.95 -31.02
C LYS A 195 5.84 3.96 -31.97
N ASN A 196 4.74 4.59 -31.56
CA ASN A 196 3.82 5.26 -32.47
C ASN A 196 3.77 6.79 -32.32
N ASN A 197 4.29 7.35 -31.22
CA ASN A 197 4.34 8.81 -31.02
C ASN A 197 5.68 9.43 -31.49
N ARG A 198 5.82 10.76 -31.34
CA ARG A 198 7.02 11.53 -31.73
C ARG A 198 7.41 12.55 -30.66
N GLY A 199 8.59 13.13 -30.79
CA GLY A 199 9.06 14.20 -29.91
C GLY A 199 9.17 13.78 -28.44
N ILE A 200 8.72 14.66 -27.55
CA ILE A 200 8.83 14.44 -26.10
C ILE A 200 8.03 13.22 -25.63
N THR A 201 6.84 12.98 -26.18
CA THR A 201 5.99 11.83 -25.84
C THR A 201 6.71 10.51 -26.10
N ARG A 202 7.27 10.35 -27.32
CA ARG A 202 8.08 9.17 -27.66
C ARG A 202 9.29 9.00 -26.74
N ALA A 203 9.98 10.08 -26.43
CA ALA A 203 11.15 10.05 -25.57
C ALA A 203 10.79 9.61 -24.13
N LEU A 204 9.69 10.12 -23.58
CA LEU A 204 9.21 9.73 -22.26
C LEU A 204 8.79 8.25 -22.21
N GLY A 205 8.07 7.76 -23.23
CA GLY A 205 7.69 6.36 -23.35
C GLY A 205 8.91 5.44 -23.47
N ALA A 206 9.87 5.79 -24.33
CA ALA A 206 11.11 5.04 -24.49
C ALA A 206 11.95 5.01 -23.20
N ASP A 207 12.10 6.15 -22.52
CA ASP A 207 12.79 6.24 -21.24
C ASP A 207 12.12 5.35 -20.18
N PHE A 208 10.78 5.37 -20.10
CA PHE A 208 10.00 4.59 -19.15
C PHE A 208 10.19 3.08 -19.40
N MET A 209 9.99 2.64 -20.65
CA MET A 209 10.11 1.24 -21.03
C MET A 209 11.54 0.72 -20.90
N LYS A 210 12.56 1.55 -21.18
CA LYS A 210 13.96 1.21 -20.93
C LYS A 210 14.22 0.89 -19.45
N GLN A 211 13.62 1.64 -18.53
CA GLN A 211 13.78 1.38 -17.09
C GLN A 211 13.11 0.08 -16.65
N ALA A 212 11.94 -0.23 -17.21
CA ALA A 212 11.25 -1.50 -16.99
C ALA A 212 12.07 -2.67 -17.55
N ARG A 213 12.35 -2.68 -18.87
CA ARG A 213 13.06 -3.76 -19.57
C ARG A 213 14.41 -4.12 -18.95
N TRP A 214 15.16 -3.13 -18.46
CA TRP A 214 16.48 -3.37 -17.87
C TRP A 214 16.45 -3.96 -16.46
N GLY A 215 15.29 -3.97 -15.78
CA GLY A 215 15.21 -4.38 -14.38
C GLY A 215 16.07 -3.50 -13.48
N LYS A 216 16.15 -2.20 -13.80
CA LYS A 216 16.89 -1.21 -12.99
C LYS A 216 16.27 -1.09 -11.60
N SER A 217 14.95 -1.17 -11.53
CA SER A 217 14.21 -1.33 -10.29
C SER A 217 12.94 -2.14 -10.50
N PHE A 218 12.62 -2.99 -9.53
CA PHE A 218 11.50 -3.93 -9.56
C PHE A 218 11.09 -4.32 -8.14
N ILE A 219 9.89 -4.88 -7.98
CA ILE A 219 9.36 -5.36 -6.71
C ILE A 219 9.42 -6.88 -6.75
N HIS A 220 10.02 -7.49 -5.74
CA HIS A 220 10.02 -8.94 -5.62
C HIS A 220 10.31 -9.39 -4.20
N GLY A 221 9.53 -10.36 -3.73
CA GLY A 221 9.66 -10.95 -2.42
C GLY A 221 9.36 -10.01 -1.26
N VAL A 222 9.52 -10.55 -0.05
CA VAL A 222 9.29 -9.82 1.20
C VAL A 222 10.48 -9.90 2.13
N ASP A 223 10.63 -8.87 2.97
CA ASP A 223 11.59 -8.94 4.06
C ASP A 223 11.04 -9.74 5.25
N ARG A 224 11.83 -9.91 6.31
CA ARG A 224 11.46 -10.67 7.51
C ARG A 224 10.26 -10.10 8.27
N ALA A 225 9.87 -8.86 8.01
CA ALA A 225 8.67 -8.25 8.57
C ALA A 225 7.47 -8.38 7.60
N GLY A 226 7.59 -9.09 6.49
CA GLY A 226 6.54 -9.26 5.48
C GLY A 226 6.38 -8.06 4.54
N ARG A 227 7.33 -7.12 4.53
CA ARG A 227 7.24 -5.91 3.69
C ARG A 227 7.70 -6.22 2.27
N PRO A 228 6.93 -5.85 1.22
CA PRO A 228 7.38 -6.04 -0.16
C PRO A 228 8.66 -5.25 -0.40
N ILE A 229 9.60 -5.86 -1.15
CA ILE A 229 10.92 -5.29 -1.40
C ILE A 229 10.97 -4.70 -2.80
N THR A 230 11.19 -3.39 -2.90
CA THR A 230 11.61 -2.72 -4.13
C THR A 230 13.13 -2.77 -4.23
N HIS A 231 13.63 -3.58 -5.16
CA HIS A 231 15.05 -3.67 -5.51
C HIS A 231 15.42 -2.54 -6.46
N ILE A 232 16.59 -1.92 -6.25
CA ILE A 232 17.15 -0.90 -7.13
C ILE A 232 18.62 -1.24 -7.38
N ARG A 233 18.93 -1.64 -8.62
CA ARG A 233 20.29 -2.00 -9.07
C ARG A 233 21.04 -0.74 -9.50
N VAL A 234 21.78 -0.13 -8.58
CA VAL A 234 22.44 1.18 -8.81
C VAL A 234 23.48 1.10 -9.93
N ARG A 235 24.14 -0.04 -10.12
CA ARG A 235 25.12 -0.27 -11.20
C ARG A 235 24.55 -0.04 -12.62
N LEU A 236 23.24 -0.13 -12.78
CA LEU A 236 22.53 0.09 -14.05
C LEU A 236 22.12 1.55 -14.27
N HIS A 237 22.30 2.42 -13.26
CA HIS A 237 21.92 3.84 -13.37
C HIS A 237 23.00 4.64 -14.10
N ARG A 238 22.59 5.47 -15.06
CA ARG A 238 23.36 6.64 -15.52
C ARG A 238 22.41 7.83 -15.63
N SER A 239 22.88 9.01 -15.25
CA SER A 239 22.04 10.22 -15.26
C SER A 239 21.65 10.66 -16.68
N SER A 240 22.43 10.28 -17.69
CA SER A 240 22.18 10.60 -19.10
C SER A 240 21.22 9.63 -19.81
N ASP A 241 20.82 8.53 -19.17
CA ASP A 241 20.04 7.47 -19.82
C ASP A 241 18.55 7.78 -19.95
N GLN A 242 18.07 8.79 -19.20
CA GLN A 242 16.66 9.18 -19.15
C GLN A 242 16.52 10.64 -18.69
N SER A 243 15.42 11.28 -19.07
CA SER A 243 15.01 12.57 -18.52
C SER A 243 14.62 12.47 -17.03
N VAL A 244 14.74 13.59 -16.31
CA VAL A 244 14.29 13.67 -14.90
C VAL A 244 12.80 13.37 -14.79
N GLN A 245 12.00 13.92 -15.71
CA GLN A 245 10.56 13.71 -15.74
C GLN A 245 10.20 12.22 -15.89
N SER A 246 10.82 11.50 -16.84
CA SER A 246 10.55 10.06 -17.00
C SER A 246 10.98 9.27 -15.76
N LEU A 247 12.11 9.64 -15.15
CA LEU A 247 12.58 8.99 -13.93
C LEU A 247 11.63 9.18 -12.74
N GLU A 248 11.11 10.39 -12.56
CA GLU A 248 10.13 10.71 -11.51
C GLU A 248 8.82 9.95 -11.76
N ARG A 249 8.31 9.93 -12.99
CA ARG A 249 7.09 9.19 -13.37
C ARG A 249 7.22 7.69 -13.13
N TYR A 250 8.32 7.08 -13.58
CA TYR A 250 8.59 5.65 -13.35
C TYR A 250 8.77 5.33 -11.85
N THR A 251 9.36 6.25 -11.08
CA THR A 251 9.48 6.10 -9.62
C THR A 251 8.11 6.10 -8.94
N LEU A 252 7.23 7.03 -9.31
CA LEU A 252 5.86 7.09 -8.79
C LEU A 252 5.05 5.86 -9.19
N TYR A 253 5.19 5.39 -10.43
CA TYR A 253 4.60 4.16 -10.92
C TYR A 253 4.99 2.96 -10.04
N LEU A 254 6.30 2.71 -9.85
CA LEU A 254 6.75 1.61 -8.99
C LEU A 254 6.33 1.76 -7.52
N LEU A 255 6.30 2.98 -6.99
CA LEU A 255 5.81 3.22 -5.63
C LEU A 255 4.34 2.81 -5.49
N GLU A 256 3.50 3.16 -6.47
CA GLU A 256 2.09 2.80 -6.47
C GLU A 256 1.87 1.29 -6.65
N LEU A 257 2.66 0.61 -7.49
CA LEU A 257 2.62 -0.86 -7.57
C LEU A 257 3.09 -1.51 -6.26
N ALA A 258 4.08 -0.93 -5.58
CA ALA A 258 4.50 -1.40 -4.26
C ALA A 258 3.37 -1.23 -3.24
N ARG A 259 2.63 -0.12 -3.27
CA ARG A 259 1.44 0.08 -2.44
C ARG A 259 0.33 -0.92 -2.78
N LEU A 260 0.08 -1.22 -4.05
CA LEU A 260 -0.90 -2.24 -4.47
C LEU A 260 -0.57 -3.63 -3.93
N SER A 261 0.71 -3.92 -3.69
CA SER A 261 1.15 -5.18 -3.08
C SER A 261 1.05 -5.26 -1.56
N LEU A 262 0.69 -4.16 -0.88
CA LEU A 262 0.50 -4.16 0.57
C LEU A 262 -0.75 -4.95 0.96
N ARG A 263 -0.63 -5.72 2.05
CA ARG A 263 -1.74 -6.41 2.70
C ARG A 263 -1.63 -6.23 4.20
N HIS A 264 -2.74 -5.87 4.84
CA HIS A 264 -2.80 -5.72 6.29
C HIS A 264 -2.31 -7.01 6.99
N PRO A 265 -1.47 -6.94 8.04
CA PRO A 265 -1.09 -5.76 8.84
C PRO A 265 0.08 -4.91 8.29
N ILE A 266 0.57 -5.19 7.09
CA ILE A 266 1.72 -4.50 6.51
C ILE A 266 1.27 -3.22 5.79
N GLU A 267 1.76 -2.07 6.27
CA GLU A 267 1.43 -0.73 5.73
C GLU A 267 2.59 -0.06 4.99
N ALA A 268 3.76 -0.69 4.90
CA ALA A 268 4.97 -0.08 4.35
C ALA A 268 5.86 -1.07 3.59
N GLY A 269 6.61 -0.58 2.62
CA GLY A 269 7.58 -1.35 1.84
C GLY A 269 9.03 -1.21 2.33
N THR A 270 9.91 -2.01 1.73
CA THR A 270 11.36 -1.96 1.91
C THR A 270 12.03 -1.59 0.60
N ILE A 271 12.98 -0.65 0.63
CA ILE A 271 13.82 -0.33 -0.53
C ILE A 271 15.19 -0.99 -0.34
N LEU A 272 15.62 -1.80 -1.30
CA LEU A 272 16.97 -2.37 -1.35
C LEU A 272 17.77 -1.67 -2.45
N LEU A 273 18.70 -0.80 -2.06
CA LEU A 273 19.67 -0.18 -2.95
C LEU A 273 20.88 -1.10 -3.08
N ASP A 274 20.99 -1.82 -4.20
CA ASP A 274 22.14 -2.67 -4.49
C ASP A 274 23.25 -1.88 -5.18
N LEU A 275 24.37 -1.70 -4.48
CA LEU A 275 25.58 -1.06 -5.00
C LEU A 275 26.68 -2.04 -5.39
N SER A 276 26.35 -3.33 -5.48
CA SER A 276 27.28 -4.33 -6.03
C SER A 276 27.65 -3.93 -7.46
N GLY A 277 28.95 -3.89 -7.77
CA GLY A 277 29.43 -3.43 -9.09
C GLY A 277 29.27 -1.93 -9.37
N PHE A 278 28.96 -1.11 -8.37
CA PHE A 278 28.86 0.34 -8.51
C PHE A 278 30.16 0.97 -9.06
N LYS A 279 30.02 1.87 -10.01
CA LYS A 279 31.08 2.72 -10.58
C LYS A 279 30.74 4.19 -10.36
N LEU A 280 31.74 5.08 -10.37
CA LEU A 280 31.51 6.53 -10.21
C LEU A 280 30.56 7.11 -11.25
N ALA A 281 30.53 6.57 -12.48
CA ALA A 281 29.57 6.96 -13.52
C ALA A 281 28.10 6.65 -13.16
N ASN A 282 27.85 5.80 -12.16
CA ASN A 282 26.52 5.50 -11.64
C ASN A 282 26.06 6.45 -10.53
N PHE A 283 26.94 7.34 -10.06
CA PHE A 283 26.62 8.22 -8.95
C PHE A 283 25.63 9.31 -9.38
N ASP A 284 24.39 9.21 -8.90
CA ASP A 284 23.40 10.27 -8.99
C ASP A 284 22.51 10.27 -7.73
N LEU A 285 22.51 11.38 -7.00
CA LEU A 285 21.70 11.54 -5.79
C LEU A 285 20.29 12.03 -6.08
N LYS A 286 20.04 12.64 -7.25
CA LYS A 286 18.73 13.23 -7.57
C LYS A 286 17.57 12.23 -7.45
N PRO A 287 17.66 11.00 -7.98
CA PRO A 287 16.55 10.05 -7.92
C PRO A 287 16.28 9.61 -6.48
N LEU A 288 17.34 9.43 -5.70
CA LEU A 288 17.24 9.03 -4.30
C LEU A 288 16.62 10.14 -3.44
N LEU A 289 17.04 11.39 -3.64
CA LEU A 289 16.46 12.55 -2.97
C LEU A 289 15.00 12.76 -3.38
N PHE A 290 14.65 12.50 -4.64
CA PHE A 290 13.25 12.51 -5.09
C PHE A 290 12.42 11.46 -4.35
N ILE A 291 12.86 10.20 -4.30
CA ILE A 291 12.18 9.12 -3.55
C ILE A 291 11.93 9.56 -2.10
N PHE A 292 12.98 10.06 -1.43
CA PHE A 292 12.89 10.51 -0.05
C PHE A 292 11.93 11.68 0.14
N LYS A 293 11.95 12.64 -0.79
CA LYS A 293 11.01 13.74 -0.78
C LYS A 293 9.57 13.22 -0.90
N GLN A 294 9.30 12.31 -1.83
CA GLN A 294 7.98 11.75 -2.05
C GLN A 294 7.46 10.98 -0.82
N VAL A 295 8.27 10.13 -0.18
CA VAL A 295 7.82 9.40 1.02
C VAL A 295 7.67 10.29 2.26
N GLU A 296 8.36 11.43 2.30
CA GLU A 296 8.17 12.42 3.37
C GLU A 296 6.95 13.30 3.15
N THR A 297 6.63 13.69 1.91
CA THR A 297 5.55 14.67 1.66
C THR A 297 4.24 14.06 1.16
N ASN A 298 4.31 13.07 0.27
CA ASN A 298 3.16 12.59 -0.48
C ASN A 298 2.80 11.13 -0.19
N TYR A 299 3.75 10.36 0.36
CA TYR A 299 3.56 8.97 0.77
C TYR A 299 4.02 8.72 2.21
N PRO A 300 3.58 9.55 3.19
CA PRO A 300 3.98 9.38 4.58
C PRO A 300 3.68 7.95 5.04
N GLY A 301 4.56 7.41 5.88
CA GLY A 301 4.39 6.07 6.46
C GLY A 301 4.48 4.90 5.49
N SER A 302 4.70 5.11 4.17
CA SER A 302 4.76 4.03 3.18
C SER A 302 6.14 3.35 3.08
N LEU A 303 7.18 3.91 3.71
CA LEU A 303 8.54 3.37 3.75
C LEU A 303 8.88 2.87 5.16
N GLY A 304 9.23 1.58 5.27
CA GLY A 304 9.55 0.92 6.54
C GLY A 304 11.04 0.66 6.75
N LEU A 305 11.80 0.41 5.69
CA LEU A 305 13.23 0.07 5.75
C LEU A 305 13.94 0.45 4.45
N VAL A 306 15.16 0.95 4.55
CA VAL A 306 16.06 1.13 3.41
C VAL A 306 17.34 0.33 3.66
N LEU A 307 17.63 -0.63 2.80
CA LEU A 307 18.86 -1.41 2.81
C LEU A 307 19.82 -0.84 1.78
N VAL A 308 20.92 -0.24 2.24
CA VAL A 308 22.03 0.19 1.39
C VAL A 308 23.05 -0.94 1.34
N HIS A 309 23.03 -1.73 0.28
CA HIS A 309 23.80 -2.96 0.15
C HIS A 309 25.11 -2.76 -0.59
N ASN A 310 26.22 -3.29 -0.06
CA ASN A 310 27.55 -3.27 -0.67
C ASN A 310 28.04 -1.87 -1.11
N ALA A 311 27.64 -0.81 -0.38
CA ALA A 311 28.12 0.54 -0.64
C ALA A 311 29.67 0.61 -0.55
N PRO A 312 30.36 1.16 -1.56
CA PRO A 312 31.80 1.40 -1.50
C PRO A 312 32.18 2.26 -0.28
N PHE A 313 33.39 2.08 0.24
CA PHE A 313 33.82 2.74 1.48
C PHE A 313 33.62 4.27 1.46
N GLY A 314 33.95 4.94 0.35
CA GLY A 314 33.76 6.39 0.19
C GLY A 314 32.29 6.85 0.18
N LEU A 315 31.36 5.99 -0.24
CA LEU A 315 29.94 6.34 -0.31
C LEU A 315 29.30 6.45 1.07
N LYS A 316 29.84 5.76 2.10
CA LYS A 316 29.39 5.96 3.50
C LYS A 316 29.59 7.40 3.95
N THR A 317 30.67 8.05 3.52
CA THR A 317 30.96 9.45 3.83
C THR A 317 29.97 10.36 3.12
N ILE A 318 29.68 10.12 1.84
CA ILE A 318 28.67 10.86 1.09
C ILE A 318 27.29 10.70 1.74
N TRP A 319 26.93 9.50 2.19
CA TRP A 319 25.68 9.30 2.92
C TRP A 319 25.63 10.07 4.24
N ARG A 320 26.75 10.19 4.95
CA ARG A 320 26.81 11.00 6.17
C ARG A 320 26.48 12.47 5.88
N LEU A 321 26.92 12.98 4.74
CA LEU A 321 26.54 14.30 4.24
C LEU A 321 25.07 14.32 3.78
N ALA A 322 24.60 13.26 3.11
CA ALA A 322 23.23 13.12 2.63
C ALA A 322 22.18 13.27 3.74
N ARG A 323 22.52 12.83 4.96
CA ARG A 323 21.66 12.94 6.15
C ARG A 323 21.28 14.38 6.51
N VAL A 324 22.02 15.39 6.05
CA VAL A 324 21.66 16.80 6.28
C VAL A 324 20.32 17.14 5.61
N TRP A 325 19.97 16.44 4.53
CA TRP A 325 18.72 16.65 3.79
C TRP A 325 17.59 15.70 4.20
N LEU A 326 17.84 14.75 5.10
CA LEU A 326 16.84 13.76 5.52
C LEU A 326 16.37 14.04 6.94
N ASN A 327 15.07 13.86 7.20
CA ASN A 327 14.57 13.97 8.56
C ASN A 327 15.07 12.80 9.45
N LYS A 328 14.90 12.95 10.77
CA LYS A 328 15.36 11.95 11.75
C LYS A 328 14.66 10.60 11.57
N GLU A 329 13.38 10.61 11.23
CA GLU A 329 12.57 9.40 11.04
C GLU A 329 13.13 8.58 9.87
N LEU A 330 13.29 9.20 8.70
CA LEU A 330 13.81 8.56 7.50
C LEU A 330 15.25 8.06 7.70
N THR A 331 16.10 8.88 8.34
CA THR A 331 17.48 8.48 8.66
C THR A 331 17.52 7.22 9.53
N SER A 332 16.57 7.04 10.45
CA SER A 332 16.50 5.87 11.32
C SER A 332 16.18 4.56 10.57
N LYS A 333 15.50 4.66 9.41
CA LYS A 333 15.10 3.53 8.56
C LYS A 333 16.23 3.01 7.68
N VAL A 334 17.34 3.75 7.52
CA VAL A 334 18.44 3.36 6.64
C VAL A 334 19.44 2.45 7.34
N LYS A 335 19.71 1.28 6.77
CA LYS A 335 20.65 0.27 7.27
C LYS A 335 21.66 -0.11 6.18
N PHE A 336 22.94 -0.09 6.53
CA PHE A 336 24.01 -0.55 5.66
C PHE A 336 24.22 -2.05 5.81
N THR A 337 24.31 -2.76 4.70
CA THR A 337 24.53 -4.21 4.68
C THR A 337 25.68 -4.58 3.74
N TYR A 338 26.38 -5.67 4.04
CA TYR A 338 27.54 -6.15 3.29
C TYR A 338 27.49 -7.66 3.14
N GLY A 339 27.61 -8.12 1.89
CA GLY A 339 27.50 -9.54 1.52
C GLY A 339 26.18 -10.20 1.95
N LYS A 340 26.01 -11.47 1.57
CA LYS A 340 24.76 -12.22 1.88
C LYS A 340 24.45 -12.28 3.38
N LYS A 341 25.47 -12.36 4.26
CA LYS A 341 25.28 -12.37 5.72
C LYS A 341 24.64 -11.06 6.23
N GLY A 342 24.94 -9.92 5.61
CA GLY A 342 24.36 -8.64 5.97
C GLY A 342 22.87 -8.54 5.62
N LEU A 343 22.49 -9.03 4.43
CA LEU A 343 21.09 -9.06 3.99
C LEU A 343 20.24 -10.08 4.74
N ARG A 344 20.80 -11.24 5.10
CA ARG A 344 20.10 -12.31 5.85
C ARG A 344 19.53 -11.89 7.20
N ARG A 345 20.00 -10.77 7.76
CA ARG A 345 19.44 -10.14 8.98
C ARG A 345 18.05 -9.54 8.74
N TRP A 346 17.75 -9.18 7.50
CA TRP A 346 16.55 -8.45 7.11
C TRP A 346 15.68 -9.24 6.15
N ILE A 347 16.26 -10.12 5.32
CA ILE A 347 15.56 -10.92 4.31
C ILE A 347 15.83 -12.40 4.61
N ALA A 348 14.82 -13.26 4.52
CA ALA A 348 15.01 -14.69 4.73
C ALA A 348 15.78 -15.32 3.55
N PRO A 349 16.57 -16.39 3.75
CA PRO A 349 17.42 -16.96 2.68
C PRO A 349 16.65 -17.38 1.42
N ASP A 350 15.44 -17.89 1.59
CA ASP A 350 14.48 -18.36 0.58
C ASP A 350 13.71 -17.22 -0.13
N GLN A 351 13.82 -16.00 0.41
CA GLN A 351 13.26 -14.75 -0.13
C GLN A 351 14.36 -13.84 -0.72
N LEU A 352 15.61 -14.30 -0.71
CA LEU A 352 16.77 -13.56 -1.21
C LEU A 352 17.18 -14.13 -2.56
N ILE A 353 17.05 -13.32 -3.61
CA ILE A 353 17.41 -13.69 -4.98
C ILE A 353 18.88 -14.12 -5.11
N ARG A 354 19.15 -15.06 -6.01
CA ARG A 354 20.51 -15.56 -6.33
C ARG A 354 21.51 -14.46 -6.63
N GLU A 355 21.10 -13.42 -7.33
CA GLU A 355 21.94 -12.25 -7.66
C GLU A 355 22.56 -11.59 -6.40
N LEU A 356 21.84 -11.63 -5.27
CA LEU A 356 22.28 -11.07 -3.98
C LEU A 356 22.88 -12.15 -3.05
N GLY A 357 23.16 -13.35 -3.58
CA GLY A 357 23.76 -14.48 -2.89
C GLY A 357 22.81 -15.25 -1.98
N GLY A 358 21.50 -15.18 -2.23
CA GLY A 358 20.50 -16.01 -1.56
C GLY A 358 20.23 -17.33 -2.28
N GLU A 359 19.21 -18.04 -1.81
CA GLU A 359 18.87 -19.41 -2.24
C GLU A 359 17.70 -19.43 -3.24
N GLU A 360 17.04 -18.30 -3.42
CA GLU A 360 15.88 -18.18 -4.28
C GLU A 360 16.30 -18.16 -5.77
N ASP A 361 15.85 -19.17 -6.51
CA ASP A 361 16.07 -19.29 -7.95
C ASP A 361 15.11 -18.40 -8.75
N TRP A 362 15.37 -17.10 -8.70
CA TRP A 362 14.60 -16.11 -9.43
C TRP A 362 15.53 -15.09 -10.08
N GLU A 363 15.20 -14.73 -11.32
CA GLU A 363 15.85 -13.67 -12.07
C GLU A 363 14.80 -12.72 -12.65
N TYR A 364 15.11 -11.43 -12.64
CA TYR A 364 14.26 -10.44 -13.27
C TYR A 364 14.19 -10.66 -14.77
N THR A 365 13.00 -10.99 -15.26
CA THR A 365 12.69 -11.05 -16.68
C THR A 365 11.56 -10.09 -16.98
N TYR A 366 11.73 -9.26 -18.01
CA TYR A 366 10.67 -8.37 -18.47
C TYR A 366 9.81 -9.05 -19.53
N VAL A 367 8.50 -8.99 -19.35
CA VAL A 367 7.50 -9.43 -20.32
C VAL A 367 6.86 -8.18 -20.92
N GLU A 368 6.92 -8.03 -22.24
CA GLU A 368 6.34 -6.87 -22.95
C GLU A 368 4.81 -6.82 -22.77
N PRO A 369 4.20 -5.62 -22.78
CA PRO A 369 2.77 -5.45 -22.94
C PRO A 369 2.24 -6.13 -24.20
N GLU A 370 1.15 -6.88 -24.08
CA GLU A 370 0.43 -7.40 -25.25
C GLU A 370 -0.41 -6.27 -25.90
N PRO A 371 -0.58 -6.23 -27.24
CA PRO A 371 -1.24 -5.14 -27.95
C PRO A 371 -2.62 -4.72 -27.40
N ASP A 372 -3.38 -5.68 -26.87
CA ASP A 372 -4.75 -5.46 -26.39
C ASP A 372 -4.92 -5.74 -24.88
N GLU A 373 -3.83 -5.84 -24.10
CA GLU A 373 -3.93 -6.19 -22.66
C GLU A 373 -4.77 -5.18 -21.84
N ASN A 374 -4.88 -3.94 -22.34
CA ASN A 374 -5.64 -2.86 -21.71
C ASN A 374 -6.98 -2.57 -22.40
N ALA A 375 -7.40 -3.40 -23.37
CA ALA A 375 -8.63 -3.17 -24.13
C ALA A 375 -9.89 -3.10 -23.24
N VAL A 376 -9.89 -3.79 -22.09
CA VAL A 376 -10.97 -3.74 -21.09
C VAL A 376 -11.21 -2.32 -20.55
N MET A 377 -10.20 -1.44 -20.56
CA MET A 377 -10.34 -0.05 -20.12
C MET A 377 -11.21 0.81 -21.06
N ASN A 378 -11.49 0.31 -22.27
CA ASN A 378 -12.42 0.96 -23.21
C ASN A 378 -13.89 0.70 -22.85
N ASP A 379 -14.19 -0.27 -21.98
CA ASP A 379 -15.53 -0.47 -21.41
C ASP A 379 -15.80 0.58 -20.34
N THR A 380 -16.18 1.77 -20.81
CA THR A 380 -16.50 2.90 -19.94
C THR A 380 -17.82 2.71 -19.20
N GLU A 381 -18.76 1.94 -19.75
CA GLU A 381 -20.05 1.68 -19.11
C GLU A 381 -19.87 0.87 -17.82
N THR A 382 -19.12 -0.24 -17.88
CA THR A 382 -18.81 -1.03 -16.67
C THR A 382 -17.98 -0.23 -15.68
N ARG A 383 -16.97 0.50 -16.16
CA ARG A 383 -16.15 1.39 -15.30
C ARG A 383 -17.03 2.38 -14.55
N ASP A 384 -17.92 3.08 -15.25
CA ASP A 384 -18.73 4.15 -14.67
C ASP A 384 -19.79 3.58 -13.72
N ARG A 385 -20.34 2.38 -14.01
CA ARG A 385 -21.18 1.63 -13.06
C ARG A 385 -20.42 1.29 -11.77
N LEU A 386 -19.22 0.70 -11.87
CA LEU A 386 -18.41 0.32 -10.70
C LEU A 386 -17.97 1.55 -9.88
N LEU A 387 -17.68 2.68 -10.55
CA LEU A 387 -17.41 3.96 -9.89
C LEU A 387 -18.66 4.50 -9.18
N GLY A 388 -19.85 4.32 -9.76
CA GLY A 388 -21.13 4.65 -9.12
C GLY A 388 -21.38 3.81 -7.87
N GLU A 389 -21.19 2.50 -7.94
CA GLU A 389 -21.26 1.60 -6.78
C GLU A 389 -20.25 1.99 -5.69
N ARG A 390 -19.03 2.32 -6.10
CA ARG A 390 -17.99 2.83 -5.20
C ARG A 390 -18.40 4.12 -4.50
N MET A 391 -19.06 5.03 -5.21
CA MET A 391 -19.59 6.27 -4.64
C MET A 391 -20.65 5.98 -3.57
N VAL A 392 -21.57 5.06 -3.83
CA VAL A 392 -22.58 4.65 -2.83
C VAL A 392 -21.90 4.09 -1.58
N LEU A 393 -20.87 3.25 -1.74
CA LEU A 393 -20.09 2.73 -0.61
C LEU A 393 -19.31 3.83 0.11
N ALA A 394 -18.77 4.82 -0.60
CA ALA A 394 -18.08 5.95 0.01
C ALA A 394 -19.02 6.81 0.86
N LEU A 395 -20.23 7.09 0.39
CA LEU A 395 -21.26 7.80 1.15
C LEU A 395 -21.72 6.98 2.37
N LYS A 396 -21.89 5.66 2.22
CA LYS A 396 -22.18 4.76 3.35
C LYS A 396 -21.05 4.79 4.39
N PHE A 397 -19.79 4.79 3.96
CA PHE A 397 -18.64 4.91 4.86
C PHE A 397 -18.62 6.25 5.59
N GLU A 398 -18.93 7.35 4.90
CA GLU A 398 -19.05 8.68 5.49
C GLU A 398 -20.10 8.69 6.61
N GLU A 399 -21.33 8.22 6.34
CA GLU A 399 -22.41 8.16 7.33
C GLU A 399 -22.07 7.26 8.53
N LEU A 400 -21.52 6.07 8.27
CA LEU A 400 -21.04 5.17 9.34
C LEU A 400 -19.91 5.80 10.15
N THR A 401 -19.07 6.62 9.54
CA THR A 401 -17.99 7.31 10.25
C THR A 401 -18.55 8.46 11.10
N LYS A 402 -19.58 9.19 10.64
CA LYS A 402 -20.30 10.17 11.46
C LYS A 402 -20.97 9.49 12.66
N GLU A 403 -21.70 8.39 12.44
CA GLU A 403 -22.27 7.57 13.52
C GLU A 403 -21.18 7.12 14.51
N TRP A 404 -20.04 6.65 13.99
CA TRP A 404 -18.91 6.20 14.81
C TRP A 404 -18.38 7.33 15.68
N VAL A 405 -18.10 8.51 15.12
CA VAL A 405 -17.64 9.71 15.84
C VAL A 405 -18.62 10.08 16.97
N MET A 406 -19.92 10.09 16.70
CA MET A 406 -20.95 10.43 17.69
C MET A 406 -21.09 9.39 18.82
N ASN A 407 -20.67 8.14 18.58
CA ASN A 407 -20.73 7.03 19.54
C ASN A 407 -19.34 6.61 20.01
N ALA A 408 -18.48 7.57 20.37
CA ALA A 408 -17.10 7.30 20.80
C ALA A 408 -16.95 6.54 22.15
N GLN A 409 -18.06 6.34 22.88
CA GLN A 409 -18.06 5.60 24.13
C GLN A 409 -17.90 4.08 23.89
N LEU A 410 -17.16 3.39 24.76
CA LEU A 410 -16.97 1.94 24.70
C LEU A 410 -18.26 1.18 25.08
N SER A 411 -19.23 1.20 24.19
CA SER A 411 -20.55 0.57 24.32
C SER A 411 -20.73 -0.59 23.34
N GLU A 412 -21.79 -1.38 23.51
CA GLU A 412 -22.19 -2.41 22.54
C GLU A 412 -22.58 -1.80 21.20
N LYS A 413 -23.34 -0.70 21.22
CA LYS A 413 -23.69 0.09 20.03
C LYS A 413 -22.45 0.58 19.27
N ALA A 414 -21.43 1.05 19.97
CA ALA A 414 -20.19 1.48 19.33
C ALA A 414 -19.45 0.33 18.63
N ARG A 415 -19.52 -0.90 19.18
CA ARG A 415 -18.95 -2.10 18.54
C ARG A 415 -19.71 -2.45 17.26
N GLU A 416 -21.03 -2.46 17.31
CA GLU A 416 -21.88 -2.71 16.14
C GLU A 416 -21.59 -1.71 15.00
N ILE A 417 -21.44 -0.42 15.33
CA ILE A 417 -21.08 0.61 14.34
C ILE A 417 -19.68 0.35 13.75
N CYS A 418 -18.70 -0.03 14.58
CA CYS A 418 -17.37 -0.41 14.09
C CYS A 418 -17.44 -1.59 13.12
N ASP A 419 -18.23 -2.62 13.44
CA ASP A 419 -18.37 -3.81 12.61
C ASP A 419 -19.03 -3.49 11.26
N ARG A 420 -20.12 -2.71 11.26
CA ARG A 420 -20.77 -2.20 10.04
C ARG A 420 -19.81 -1.38 9.18
N ARG A 421 -18.99 -0.52 9.81
CA ARG A 421 -17.99 0.31 9.12
C ARG A 421 -16.87 -0.53 8.52
N ASN A 422 -16.35 -1.51 9.26
CA ASN A 422 -15.32 -2.43 8.77
C ASN A 422 -15.85 -3.28 7.61
N GLN A 423 -17.11 -3.72 7.67
CA GLN A 423 -17.74 -4.41 6.55
C GLN A 423 -17.83 -3.50 5.32
N CYS A 424 -18.26 -2.24 5.47
CA CYS A 424 -18.28 -1.28 4.37
C CYS A 424 -16.89 -1.06 3.74
N VAL A 425 -15.82 -1.09 4.54
CA VAL A 425 -14.45 -1.00 4.05
C VAL A 425 -14.03 -2.27 3.29
N ALA A 426 -14.46 -3.45 3.74
CA ALA A 426 -14.25 -4.69 2.99
C ALA A 426 -14.97 -4.65 1.64
N ASP A 427 -16.21 -4.14 1.60
CA ASP A 427 -16.97 -3.95 0.36
C ASP A 427 -16.26 -2.95 -0.58
N LEU A 428 -15.72 -1.85 -0.06
CA LEU A 428 -14.89 -0.89 -0.83
C LEU A 428 -13.63 -1.53 -1.41
N ALA A 429 -12.98 -2.43 -0.67
CA ALA A 429 -11.79 -3.13 -1.14
C ALA A 429 -12.13 -4.15 -2.24
N ALA A 430 -13.22 -4.91 -2.09
CA ALA A 430 -13.72 -5.83 -3.11
C ALA A 430 -14.07 -5.07 -4.40
N ASN A 431 -14.88 -4.01 -4.29
CA ASN A 431 -15.23 -3.15 -5.43
C ASN A 431 -14.00 -2.53 -6.12
N TYR A 432 -12.94 -2.18 -5.38
CA TYR A 432 -11.71 -1.69 -6.02
C TYR A 432 -11.08 -2.74 -6.93
N TRP A 433 -11.07 -4.02 -6.52
CA TRP A 433 -10.47 -5.08 -7.33
C TRP A 433 -11.30 -5.41 -8.56
N ASP A 434 -12.62 -5.25 -8.50
CA ASP A 434 -13.48 -5.31 -9.70
C ASP A 434 -13.24 -4.11 -10.63
N LEU A 435 -12.97 -2.93 -10.07
CA LEU A 435 -12.72 -1.68 -10.80
C LEU A 435 -11.32 -1.60 -11.42
N ASP A 436 -10.29 -2.17 -10.77
CA ASP A 436 -8.87 -2.02 -11.12
C ASP A 436 -8.56 -2.29 -12.61
N PRO A 437 -9.10 -3.35 -13.27
CA PRO A 437 -8.89 -3.60 -14.69
C PRO A 437 -9.29 -2.43 -15.59
N TYR A 438 -10.28 -1.63 -15.19
CA TYR A 438 -10.86 -0.55 -16.00
C TYR A 438 -10.20 0.81 -15.79
N VAL A 439 -9.40 0.98 -14.73
CA VAL A 439 -8.83 2.29 -14.34
C VAL A 439 -7.31 2.33 -14.32
N ARG A 440 -6.64 1.17 -14.41
CA ARG A 440 -5.18 1.06 -14.37
C ARG A 440 -4.68 0.15 -15.48
N ALA A 441 -3.64 0.57 -16.19
CA ALA A 441 -2.97 -0.28 -17.16
C ALA A 441 -2.29 -1.48 -16.47
N ARG A 442 -2.27 -2.62 -17.16
CA ARG A 442 -1.60 -3.83 -16.68
C ARG A 442 -0.09 -3.62 -16.60
N SER A 443 0.48 -4.10 -15.50
CA SER A 443 1.91 -4.03 -15.20
C SER A 443 2.57 -5.39 -15.46
N LEU A 444 3.90 -5.41 -15.40
CA LEU A 444 4.66 -6.67 -15.38
C LEU A 444 4.11 -7.66 -14.34
N TYR A 445 3.71 -7.19 -13.16
CA TYR A 445 3.24 -8.06 -12.07
C TYR A 445 1.85 -8.65 -12.35
N ASP A 446 1.02 -7.98 -13.15
CA ASP A 446 -0.24 -8.55 -13.63
C ASP A 446 0.05 -9.65 -14.67
N ARG A 447 0.95 -9.39 -15.62
CA ARG A 447 1.34 -10.38 -16.65
C ARG A 447 2.01 -11.63 -16.07
N LEU A 448 2.77 -11.48 -14.99
CA LEU A 448 3.38 -12.61 -14.28
C LEU A 448 2.43 -13.31 -13.29
N GLY A 449 1.18 -12.84 -13.15
CA GLY A 449 0.19 -13.42 -12.23
C GLY A 449 0.51 -13.20 -10.75
N TYR A 450 1.39 -12.23 -10.44
CA TYR A 450 1.76 -11.90 -9.06
C TYR A 450 0.63 -11.15 -8.37
N PHE A 451 0.00 -10.20 -9.05
CA PHE A 451 -1.16 -9.50 -8.52
C PHE A 451 -2.42 -10.32 -8.77
N ARG A 452 -3.06 -10.78 -7.69
CA ARG A 452 -4.24 -11.66 -7.73
C ARG A 452 -5.50 -10.99 -7.19
N GLY A 453 -5.64 -9.70 -7.44
CA GLY A 453 -6.77 -8.93 -6.97
C GLY A 453 -6.98 -9.03 -5.46
N ALA A 454 -8.19 -9.40 -5.05
CA ALA A 454 -8.57 -9.57 -3.64
C ALA A 454 -7.73 -10.63 -2.92
N ASP A 455 -7.26 -11.66 -3.63
CA ASP A 455 -6.52 -12.79 -3.03
C ASP A 455 -5.10 -12.43 -2.60
N GLY A 456 -4.58 -11.28 -3.04
CA GLY A 456 -3.27 -10.83 -2.58
C GLY A 456 -2.23 -10.66 -3.66
N VAL A 457 -0.99 -10.75 -3.20
CA VAL A 457 0.18 -10.86 -4.06
C VAL A 457 0.86 -12.19 -3.81
N GLU A 458 1.16 -12.90 -4.88
CA GLU A 458 1.94 -14.12 -4.86
C GLU A 458 3.27 -13.91 -5.58
N TRP A 459 4.33 -13.68 -4.82
CA TRP A 459 5.67 -13.51 -5.37
C TRP A 459 6.31 -14.84 -5.81
N TYR A 460 5.75 -15.98 -5.40
CA TYR A 460 6.34 -17.32 -5.61
C TYR A 460 5.33 -18.33 -6.14
N PRO A 461 4.79 -18.13 -7.35
CA PRO A 461 3.85 -19.07 -7.95
C PRO A 461 4.45 -20.47 -8.06
N GLY A 462 3.70 -21.49 -7.61
CA GLY A 462 4.07 -22.91 -7.69
C GLY A 462 4.86 -23.48 -6.50
N LYS A 463 5.50 -22.66 -5.65
CA LYS A 463 6.19 -23.17 -4.44
C LYS A 463 5.22 -23.77 -3.41
N ALA A 464 4.03 -23.20 -3.26
CA ALA A 464 3.02 -23.71 -2.33
C ALA A 464 2.53 -25.11 -2.73
N ASP A 465 2.43 -25.38 -4.04
CA ASP A 465 2.06 -26.69 -4.57
C ASP A 465 3.19 -27.70 -4.35
N GLU A 466 4.45 -27.30 -4.54
CA GLU A 466 5.62 -28.14 -4.25
C GLU A 466 5.77 -28.47 -2.76
N GLU A 467 5.57 -27.51 -1.86
CA GLU A 467 5.61 -27.75 -0.40
C GLU A 467 4.44 -28.64 0.04
N SER A 468 3.25 -28.44 -0.51
CA SER A 468 2.08 -29.29 -0.24
C SER A 468 2.29 -30.72 -0.75
N LEU A 469 2.90 -30.87 -1.92
CA LEU A 469 3.33 -32.17 -2.46
C LEU A 469 4.41 -32.81 -1.58
N GLN A 470 5.40 -32.04 -1.11
CA GLN A 470 6.44 -32.53 -0.21
C GLN A 470 5.88 -32.97 1.15
N GLU A 471 5.00 -32.18 1.77
CA GLU A 471 4.31 -32.58 3.02
C GLU A 471 3.45 -33.83 2.82
N MET A 472 2.74 -33.92 1.69
CA MET A 472 1.97 -35.12 1.35
C MET A 472 2.90 -36.33 1.18
N MET A 473 4.03 -36.18 0.50
CA MET A 473 5.03 -37.24 0.33
C MET A 473 5.70 -37.63 1.65
N GLU A 474 5.97 -36.69 2.56
CA GLU A 474 6.48 -36.97 3.90
C GLU A 474 5.45 -37.67 4.79
N LYS A 475 4.17 -37.30 4.69
CA LYS A 475 3.06 -38.02 5.34
C LYS A 475 2.94 -39.45 4.82
N ILE A 476 3.07 -39.66 3.50
CA ILE A 476 3.07 -41.00 2.91
C ILE A 476 4.27 -41.81 3.44
N ARG A 477 5.47 -41.22 3.46
CA ARG A 477 6.68 -41.86 4.00
C ARG A 477 6.59 -42.17 5.51
N SER A 478 5.88 -41.36 6.29
CA SER A 478 5.68 -41.59 7.73
C SER A 478 4.60 -42.64 8.01
N ILE A 479 3.63 -42.81 7.11
CA ILE A 479 2.69 -43.93 7.13
C ILE A 479 3.42 -45.24 6.83
N ASP A 480 4.31 -45.24 5.83
CA ASP A 480 5.12 -46.42 5.48
C ASP A 480 6.14 -46.80 6.57
N SER A 481 6.59 -45.85 7.39
CA SER A 481 7.50 -46.12 8.51
C SER A 481 6.80 -46.56 9.80
N CYS A 482 5.50 -46.28 9.96
CA CYS A 482 4.65 -46.81 11.05
C CYS A 482 4.03 -48.19 10.75
N GLY A 483 4.04 -48.64 9.49
CA GLY A 483 3.50 -49.94 9.06
C GLY A 483 4.44 -51.15 9.27
N ALA A 484 5.67 -50.93 9.70
CA ALA A 484 6.69 -51.98 9.88
C ALA A 484 7.01 -52.29 11.36
N SER A 485 6.00 -52.30 12.24
CA SER A 485 6.09 -53.00 13.52
C SER A 485 4.69 -53.19 14.09
N HIS A 486 4.09 -54.36 13.87
CA HIS A 486 3.17 -55.05 14.79
C HIS A 486 2.61 -56.28 14.06
N HIS A 487 3.42 -57.35 14.00
CA HIS A 487 2.85 -58.70 13.94
C HIS A 487 2.33 -59.02 15.35
N GLU A 488 1.02 -58.85 15.57
CA GLU A 488 0.30 -59.55 16.64
C GLU A 488 -0.69 -60.51 15.99
N ALA A 489 -0.40 -61.80 16.17
CA ALA A 489 -1.26 -62.90 15.76
C ALA A 489 -2.51 -62.89 16.64
N VAL A 490 -3.67 -62.65 16.02
CA VAL A 490 -4.97 -62.88 16.64
C VAL A 490 -5.46 -64.26 16.19
N SER A 491 -5.52 -65.16 17.16
CA SER A 491 -6.17 -66.47 17.09
C SER A 491 -7.66 -66.34 16.85
N ILE A 492 -8.19 -67.08 15.89
CA ILE A 492 -9.62 -67.39 15.77
C ILE A 492 -9.74 -68.91 15.77
N SER A 493 -10.46 -69.45 16.76
CA SER A 493 -10.89 -70.84 16.85
C SER A 493 -12.35 -70.97 16.41
N ASP A 494 -12.66 -72.20 15.96
CA ASP A 494 -13.98 -72.86 15.86
C ASP A 494 -14.87 -72.43 14.67
N ASP A 495 -15.48 -73.32 13.88
CA ASP A 495 -15.54 -74.79 13.78
C ASP A 495 -16.27 -75.12 12.44
N GLU A 496 -16.29 -76.40 12.09
CA GLU A 496 -17.15 -77.12 11.12
C GLU A 496 -16.62 -77.42 9.71
N SER A 497 -16.00 -78.60 9.68
CA SER A 497 -15.80 -79.56 8.59
C SER A 497 -17.06 -79.93 7.78
N ARG A 498 -16.91 -80.16 6.47
CA ARG A 498 -17.09 -81.48 5.79
C ARG A 498 -17.33 -81.41 4.26
N TYR A 499 -16.77 -82.42 3.58
CA TYR A 499 -16.96 -82.89 2.18
C TYR A 499 -16.32 -82.00 1.08
N ASP A 500 -15.51 -82.50 0.14
CA ASP A 500 -15.62 -83.80 -0.54
C ASP A 500 -14.27 -84.34 -1.09
N SER A 501 -14.18 -85.68 -1.05
CA SER A 501 -13.38 -86.68 -1.79
C SER A 501 -12.08 -86.26 -2.51
N ASP A 502 -10.89 -86.76 -2.14
CA ASP A 502 -10.35 -88.13 -2.36
C ASP A 502 -10.57 -88.76 -3.76
N LEU A 503 -9.42 -88.94 -4.42
CA LEU A 503 -9.06 -90.03 -5.34
C LEU A 503 -9.60 -90.01 -6.77
N GLU A 504 -8.78 -89.48 -7.69
CA GLU A 504 -8.48 -90.23 -8.93
C GLU A 504 -7.16 -90.98 -8.75
N GLU A 505 -7.33 -92.29 -8.85
CA GLU A 505 -6.37 -93.37 -8.75
C GLU A 505 -5.53 -93.44 -10.03
N MET A 506 -4.21 -93.54 -9.87
CA MET A 506 -3.26 -94.21 -10.77
C MET A 506 -3.34 -93.91 -12.29
N ARG A 507 -2.47 -93.01 -12.75
CA ARG A 507 -1.47 -93.32 -13.80
C ARG A 507 -0.29 -92.37 -13.81
#